data_AF-A0A4R3HRD8-F1
#
_entry.id   AF-A0A4R3HRD8-F1
#
_cell.length_a   1.000
_cell.length_b   1.000
_cell.length_c   1.000
_cell.angle_alpha   90.00
_cell.angle_beta   90.00
_cell.angle_gamma   90.00
#
_symmetry.space_group_name_H-M   'P 1'
#
loop_
_entity.id
_entity.type
_entity.pdbx_description
1 polymer ?
#
loop_
_entity_poly.entity_id
_entity_poly.type
_entity_poly.pdbx_seq_one_letter_code
_entity_poly.pdbx_strand_id
1 'polypeptide(L)'
;MRHVRNTGWRIKLSFAVLAAGLLSISGYVLYLGFLSYNGYCFGQKRYLSNEEKILIVVREILARYPKQGNVAYRLTIEDGQRKWKPERLGPENPIPYRDEKEFFSINPGCCEVVKVARDTEGLINLPFLDRLFGFKSDFVVVRYFLRYRDVDGTEQKKLIQTAPVISSCGKTGDVFD
;
A
#
# COMPACT_ATOMS: atom_id res chain seq x y z
N MET A 1 -40.93 3.17 -59.44
CA MET A 1 -40.94 2.90 -57.98
C MET A 1 -39.68 2.14 -57.57
N ARG A 2 -38.55 2.83 -57.31
CA ARG A 2 -37.25 2.18 -56.95
C ARG A 2 -36.46 2.92 -55.86
N HIS A 3 -37.12 3.73 -55.01
CA HIS A 3 -36.41 4.60 -54.06
C HIS A 3 -36.47 4.23 -52.57
N VAL A 4 -37.15 3.14 -52.19
CA VAL A 4 -37.42 2.83 -50.76
C VAL A 4 -36.48 1.76 -50.16
N ARG A 5 -35.56 1.15 -50.93
CA ARG A 5 -34.71 0.04 -50.44
C ARG A 5 -33.40 0.44 -49.73
N ASN A 6 -32.98 1.71 -49.79
CA ASN A 6 -31.63 2.10 -49.34
C ASN A 6 -31.53 2.63 -47.90
N THR A 7 -32.65 2.95 -47.24
CA THR A 7 -32.63 3.58 -45.91
C THR A 7 -32.34 2.57 -44.79
N GLY A 8 -32.83 1.34 -44.91
CA GLY A 8 -32.67 0.31 -43.87
C GLY A 8 -31.24 -0.20 -43.69
N TRP A 9 -30.44 -0.25 -44.76
CA TRP A 9 -29.05 -0.72 -44.68
C TRP A 9 -28.13 0.30 -43.99
N ARG A 10 -28.32 1.59 -44.27
CA ARG A 10 -27.57 2.68 -43.62
C ARG A 10 -27.80 2.70 -42.11
N ILE A 11 -29.04 2.51 -41.66
CA ILE A 11 -29.38 2.46 -40.24
C ILE A 11 -28.69 1.27 -39.55
N LYS A 12 -28.76 0.06 -40.15
CA LYS A 12 -28.10 -1.14 -39.60
C LYS A 12 -26.58 -1.00 -39.52
N LEU A 13 -25.95 -0.40 -40.55
CA LEU A 13 -24.52 -0.16 -40.57
C LEU A 13 -24.11 0.82 -39.46
N SER A 14 -24.85 1.90 -39.26
CA SER A 14 -24.59 2.86 -38.17
C SER A 14 -24.68 2.20 -36.79
N PHE A 15 -25.69 1.36 -36.53
CA PHE A 15 -25.79 0.63 -35.27
C PHE A 15 -24.62 -0.35 -35.06
N ALA A 16 -24.20 -1.06 -36.11
CA ALA A 16 -23.06 -1.98 -36.02
C ALA A 16 -21.75 -1.24 -35.70
N VAL A 17 -21.52 -0.06 -36.31
CA VAL A 17 -20.35 0.77 -36.04
C VAL A 17 -20.36 1.30 -34.60
N LEU A 18 -21.51 1.78 -34.10
CA LEU A 18 -21.64 2.23 -32.72
C LEU A 18 -21.41 1.10 -31.72
N ALA A 19 -21.98 -0.09 -31.98
CA ALA A 19 -21.76 -1.27 -31.14
C ALA A 19 -20.29 -1.69 -31.12
N ALA A 20 -19.62 -1.73 -32.28
CA ALA A 20 -18.20 -2.05 -32.37
C ALA A 20 -17.33 -1.01 -31.64
N GLY A 21 -17.67 0.27 -31.74
CA GLY A 21 -17.00 1.34 -31.00
C GLY A 21 -17.14 1.17 -29.48
N LEU A 22 -18.36 0.92 -29.00
CA LEU A 22 -18.63 0.68 -27.58
C LEU A 22 -17.90 -0.55 -27.05
N LEU A 23 -17.87 -1.65 -27.80
CA LEU A 23 -17.12 -2.86 -27.43
C LEU A 23 -15.62 -2.63 -27.37
N SER A 24 -15.08 -1.82 -28.29
CA SER A 24 -13.65 -1.50 -28.29
C SER A 24 -13.27 -0.63 -27.09
N ILE A 25 -14.09 0.37 -26.77
CA ILE A 25 -13.89 1.25 -25.61
C ILE A 25 -14.00 0.44 -24.31
N SER A 26 -15.02 -0.40 -24.18
CA SER A 26 -15.20 -1.22 -22.97
C SER A 26 -14.06 -2.21 -22.79
N GLY A 27 -13.61 -2.88 -23.87
CA GLY A 27 -12.44 -3.75 -23.83
C GLY A 27 -11.18 -3.03 -23.38
N TYR A 28 -10.94 -1.81 -23.87
CA TYR A 28 -9.80 -1.00 -23.45
C TYR A 28 -9.88 -0.58 -21.98
N VAL A 29 -11.05 -0.14 -21.50
CA VAL A 29 -11.26 0.22 -20.08
C VAL A 29 -11.04 -1.00 -19.18
N LEU A 30 -11.54 -2.18 -19.55
CA LEU A 30 -11.32 -3.42 -18.80
C LEU A 30 -9.84 -3.81 -18.78
N TYR A 31 -9.12 -3.65 -19.88
CA TYR A 31 -7.68 -3.87 -19.95
C TYR A 31 -6.91 -2.95 -19.01
N LEU A 32 -7.22 -1.65 -19.00
CA LEU A 32 -6.60 -0.70 -18.07
C LEU A 32 -6.92 -1.04 -16.61
N GLY A 33 -8.17 -1.38 -16.31
CA GLY A 33 -8.58 -1.83 -14.98
C GLY A 33 -7.81 -3.08 -14.54
N PHE A 34 -7.65 -4.05 -15.43
CA PHE A 34 -6.87 -5.26 -15.17
C PHE A 34 -5.39 -4.95 -14.89
N LEU A 35 -4.75 -4.09 -15.68
CA LEU A 35 -3.37 -3.67 -15.42
C LEU A 35 -3.24 -3.00 -14.05
N SER A 36 -4.14 -2.06 -13.75
CA SER A 36 -4.18 -1.34 -12.47
C SER A 36 -4.33 -2.28 -11.28
N TYR A 37 -5.29 -3.21 -11.37
CA TYR A 37 -5.60 -4.21 -10.33
C TYR A 37 -4.40 -5.13 -10.01
N ASN A 38 -3.55 -5.37 -11.00
CA ASN A 38 -2.31 -6.14 -10.88
C ASN A 38 -1.11 -5.30 -10.45
N GLY A 39 -1.29 -4.02 -10.15
CA GLY A 39 -0.23 -3.15 -9.64
C GLY A 39 0.58 -2.42 -10.71
N TYR A 40 0.05 -2.27 -11.94
CA TYR A 40 0.74 -1.51 -12.98
C TYR A 40 0.74 -0.02 -12.66
N CYS A 41 1.91 0.61 -12.69
CA CYS A 41 2.00 2.07 -12.55
C CYS A 41 1.88 2.74 -13.91
N PHE A 42 0.75 3.40 -14.18
CA PHE A 42 0.58 4.18 -15.42
C PHE A 42 1.53 5.37 -15.53
N GLY A 43 1.89 6.00 -14.39
CA GLY A 43 2.84 7.12 -14.37
C GLY A 43 4.26 6.72 -14.80
N GLN A 44 4.67 5.49 -14.51
CA GLN A 44 6.00 4.95 -14.86
C GLN A 44 5.98 3.96 -16.03
N LYS A 45 4.79 3.59 -16.52
CA LYS A 45 4.56 2.59 -17.58
C LYS A 45 5.25 1.24 -17.29
N ARG A 46 5.20 0.78 -16.04
CA ARG A 46 5.79 -0.50 -15.61
C ARG A 46 5.18 -1.00 -14.29
N TYR A 47 5.46 -2.25 -13.96
CA TYR A 47 5.28 -2.78 -12.60
C TYR A 47 6.49 -2.43 -11.74
N LEU A 48 6.25 -2.13 -10.46
CA LEU A 48 7.32 -2.08 -9.46
C LEU A 48 7.68 -3.50 -9.01
N SER A 49 8.97 -3.81 -8.95
CA SER A 49 9.45 -5.06 -8.39
C SER A 49 9.22 -5.13 -6.88
N ASN A 50 9.29 -6.33 -6.30
CA ASN A 50 9.13 -6.48 -4.86
C ASN A 50 10.25 -5.76 -4.10
N GLU A 51 11.48 -5.81 -4.63
CA GLU A 51 12.66 -5.15 -4.08
C GLU A 51 12.48 -3.62 -4.08
N GLU A 52 11.93 -3.05 -5.15
CA GLU A 52 11.63 -1.62 -5.22
C GLU A 52 10.58 -1.20 -4.19
N LYS A 53 9.51 -1.99 -4.05
CA LYS A 53 8.46 -1.73 -3.06
C LYS A 53 9.02 -1.77 -1.64
N ILE A 54 9.83 -2.78 -1.34
CA ILE A 54 10.50 -2.93 -0.05
C ILE A 54 11.42 -1.72 0.21
N LEU A 55 12.24 -1.33 -0.76
CA LEU A 55 13.16 -0.21 -0.62
C LEU A 55 12.42 1.11 -0.37
N ILE A 56 11.32 1.36 -1.08
CA ILE A 56 10.47 2.54 -0.87
C ILE A 56 9.92 2.56 0.56
N VAL A 57 9.36 1.44 1.03
CA VAL A 57 8.79 1.36 2.38
C VAL A 57 9.85 1.49 3.46
N VAL A 58 11.02 0.85 3.30
CA VAL A 58 12.14 0.99 4.24
C VAL A 58 12.63 2.43 4.31
N ARG A 59 12.73 3.13 3.17
CA ARG A 59 13.08 4.57 3.16
C ARG A 59 12.07 5.41 3.93
N GLU A 60 10.79 5.15 3.75
CA GLU A 60 9.73 5.85 4.49
C GLU A 60 9.80 5.56 6.00
N ILE A 61 10.01 4.29 6.37
CA ILE A 61 10.23 3.89 7.79
C ILE A 61 11.44 4.64 8.36
N LEU A 62 12.57 4.65 7.64
CA LEU A 62 13.79 5.33 8.08
C LEU A 62 13.62 6.85 8.15
N ALA A 63 12.86 7.47 7.24
CA ALA A 63 12.55 8.89 7.30
C ALA A 63 11.69 9.27 8.52
N ARG A 64 10.89 8.32 9.02
CA ARG A 64 10.10 8.44 10.26
C ARG A 64 10.82 7.90 11.50
N TYR A 65 11.99 7.28 11.33
CA TYR A 65 12.75 6.61 12.38
C TYR A 65 14.00 7.41 12.79
N PRO A 66 14.30 7.51 14.10
CA PRO A 66 13.41 7.35 15.22
C PRO A 66 12.77 8.71 15.53
N LYS A 67 11.50 8.92 15.17
CA LYS A 67 10.78 10.07 15.74
C LYS A 67 10.62 9.81 17.23
N GLN A 68 11.38 10.56 18.04
CA GLN A 68 11.23 10.65 19.48
C GLN A 68 9.74 10.83 19.79
N GLY A 69 9.16 9.89 20.54
CA GLY A 69 7.75 9.98 20.94
C GLY A 69 6.75 9.37 19.96
N ASN A 70 6.97 8.13 19.50
CA ASN A 70 5.85 7.28 19.08
C ASN A 70 4.89 7.14 20.27
N VAL A 71 3.91 8.03 20.31
CA VAL A 71 2.76 7.93 21.19
C VAL A 71 1.83 6.91 20.53
N ALA A 72 1.80 5.66 21.02
CA ALA A 72 0.59 4.87 20.80
C ALA A 72 -0.53 5.56 21.52
N TYR A 73 -1.74 5.41 21.04
CA TYR A 73 -2.89 5.63 21.88
C TYR A 73 -3.35 4.27 22.38
N ARG A 74 -3.27 4.07 23.70
CA ARG A 74 -3.91 2.91 24.33
C ARG A 74 -5.35 3.28 24.64
N LEU A 75 -6.28 2.47 24.15
CA LEU A 75 -7.68 2.58 24.57
C LEU A 75 -7.77 2.13 26.03
N THR A 76 -8.12 3.06 26.91
CA THR A 76 -8.36 2.80 28.33
C THR A 76 -9.83 3.08 28.64
N ILE A 77 -10.41 2.33 29.58
CA ILE A 77 -11.76 2.60 30.08
C ILE A 77 -11.61 3.31 31.42
N GLU A 78 -12.04 4.57 31.49
CA GLU A 78 -12.07 5.37 32.72
C GLU A 78 -13.50 5.88 32.94
N ASP A 79 -14.04 5.67 34.15
CA ASP A 79 -15.41 6.07 34.52
C ASP A 79 -16.49 5.53 33.55
N GLY A 80 -16.28 4.33 33.02
CA GLY A 80 -17.18 3.72 32.04
C GLY A 80 -17.07 4.28 30.62
N GLN A 81 -16.17 5.23 30.36
CA GLN A 81 -15.94 5.82 29.04
C GLN A 81 -14.63 5.34 28.41
N ARG A 82 -14.66 5.09 27.10
CA ARG A 82 -13.47 4.75 26.30
C ARG A 82 -12.65 6.01 26.02
N LYS A 83 -11.46 6.12 26.60
CA LYS A 83 -10.51 7.22 26.39
C LYS A 83 -9.22 6.71 25.75
N TRP A 84 -8.77 7.39 24.70
CA TRP A 84 -7.48 7.16 24.07
C TRP A 84 -6.38 7.90 24.85
N LYS A 85 -5.47 7.17 25.48
CA LYS A 85 -4.35 7.76 26.23
C LYS A 85 -3.05 7.64 25.47
N PRO A 86 -2.25 8.71 25.41
CA PRO A 86 -0.93 8.66 24.82
C PRO A 86 0.00 7.76 25.67
N GLU A 87 0.42 6.64 25.12
CA GLU A 87 1.42 5.72 25.66
C GLU A 87 2.71 5.91 24.85
N ARG A 88 3.79 6.35 25.51
CA ARG A 88 5.11 6.39 24.88
C ARG A 88 5.54 4.95 24.57
N LEU A 89 5.45 4.56 23.31
CA LEU A 89 5.90 3.24 22.82
C LEU A 89 7.42 3.17 22.65
N GLY A 90 8.09 4.33 22.74
CA GLY A 90 9.50 4.48 22.42
C GLY A 90 10.36 4.67 23.67
N PRO A 91 11.50 3.98 23.77
CA PRO A 91 12.55 4.29 24.74
C PRO A 91 13.11 5.71 24.49
N GLU A 92 13.58 6.38 25.54
CA GLU A 92 14.02 7.79 25.46
C GLU A 92 15.22 8.00 24.54
N ASN A 93 16.06 6.97 24.36
CA ASN A 93 17.32 7.03 23.63
C ASN A 93 17.34 6.06 22.43
N PRO A 94 16.57 6.31 21.36
CA PRO A 94 16.59 5.43 20.20
C PRO A 94 17.92 5.56 19.42
N ILE A 95 18.40 4.43 18.90
CA ILE A 95 19.60 4.36 18.07
C ILE A 95 19.16 4.30 16.59
N PRO A 96 19.38 5.37 15.80
CA PRO A 96 19.01 5.41 14.38
C PRO A 96 19.75 4.34 13.57
N TYR A 97 19.17 3.91 12.46
CA TYR A 97 19.95 3.26 11.40
C TYR A 97 20.66 4.34 10.58
N ARG A 98 21.89 4.07 10.17
CA ARG A 98 22.72 4.97 9.37
C ARG A 98 22.18 5.11 7.95
N ASP A 99 21.78 4.00 7.35
CA ASP A 99 21.35 3.91 5.95
C ASP A 99 20.52 2.63 5.71
N GLU A 100 19.96 2.49 4.50
CA GLU A 100 19.19 1.30 4.14
C GLU A 100 20.05 0.03 4.18
N LYS A 101 21.35 0.14 3.85
CA LYS A 101 22.27 -1.00 3.83
C LYS A 101 22.49 -1.56 5.23
N GLU A 102 22.67 -0.70 6.24
CA GLU A 102 22.75 -1.11 7.64
C GLU A 102 21.43 -1.77 8.07
N PHE A 103 20.29 -1.16 7.71
CA PHE A 103 18.97 -1.72 8.01
C PHE A 103 18.82 -3.16 7.50
N PHE A 104 19.13 -3.42 6.23
CA PHE A 104 19.04 -4.77 5.66
C PHE A 104 20.10 -5.72 6.22
N SER A 105 21.28 -5.21 6.58
CA SER A 105 22.34 -6.05 7.17
C SER A 105 21.97 -6.57 8.58
N ILE A 106 21.25 -5.76 9.35
CA ILE A 106 20.83 -6.08 10.72
C ILE A 106 19.52 -6.88 10.74
N ASN A 107 18.67 -6.68 9.75
CA ASN A 107 17.35 -7.31 9.66
C ASN A 107 17.28 -8.22 8.40
N PRO A 108 18.07 -9.30 8.33
CA PRO A 108 18.00 -10.23 7.19
C PRO A 108 16.62 -10.88 7.12
N GLY A 109 16.02 -10.89 5.93
CA GLY A 109 14.67 -11.44 5.73
C GLY A 109 13.55 -10.61 6.37
N CYS A 110 13.80 -9.33 6.68
CA CYS A 110 12.82 -8.43 7.30
C CYS A 110 11.49 -8.33 6.56
N CYS A 111 11.52 -8.50 5.25
CA CYS A 111 10.63 -7.79 4.38
C CYS A 111 9.96 -8.72 3.37
N GLU A 112 8.64 -8.66 3.30
CA GLU A 112 7.83 -9.45 2.36
C GLU A 112 6.70 -8.58 1.76
N VAL A 113 6.44 -8.77 0.47
CA VAL A 113 5.32 -8.12 -0.22
C VAL A 113 4.14 -9.09 -0.22
N VAL A 114 3.01 -8.67 0.34
CA VAL A 114 1.81 -9.51 0.48
C VAL A 114 0.56 -8.80 -0.01
N LYS A 115 -0.40 -9.57 -0.54
CA LYS A 115 -1.72 -9.04 -0.96
C LYS A 115 -2.71 -8.89 0.19
N VAL A 116 -2.45 -9.62 1.28
CA VAL A 116 -3.30 -9.68 2.48
C VAL A 116 -2.37 -9.59 3.67
N ALA A 117 -2.60 -8.60 4.55
CA ALA A 117 -1.87 -8.48 5.80
C ALA A 117 -2.65 -9.15 6.94
N ARG A 118 -1.98 -9.38 8.08
CA ARG A 118 -2.62 -9.85 9.31
C ARG A 118 -2.39 -8.83 10.42
N ASP A 119 -3.44 -8.50 11.16
CA ASP A 119 -3.37 -7.69 12.38
C ASP A 119 -3.93 -8.46 13.59
N THR A 120 -4.22 -7.75 14.67
CA THR A 120 -4.81 -8.30 15.90
C THR A 120 -6.28 -8.71 15.73
N GLU A 121 -6.97 -8.19 14.72
CA GLU A 121 -8.41 -8.42 14.47
C GLU A 121 -8.65 -9.45 13.35
N GLY A 122 -7.64 -9.74 12.52
CA GLY A 122 -7.69 -10.81 11.52
C GLY A 122 -6.90 -10.50 10.25
N LEU A 123 -7.46 -10.91 9.11
CA LEU A 123 -6.87 -10.67 7.79
C LEU A 123 -7.37 -9.33 7.22
N ILE A 124 -6.44 -8.46 6.87
CA ILE A 124 -6.72 -7.18 6.22
C ILE A 124 -6.54 -7.36 4.72
N ASN A 125 -7.62 -7.17 3.98
CA ASN A 125 -7.63 -7.16 2.52
C ASN A 125 -7.70 -5.73 2.00
N LEU A 126 -7.05 -5.47 0.86
CA LEU A 126 -7.21 -4.19 0.16
C LEU A 126 -8.59 -4.13 -0.53
N PRO A 127 -9.33 -3.01 -0.40
CA PRO A 127 -10.59 -2.83 -1.11
C PRO A 127 -10.42 -3.01 -2.62
N PHE A 128 -11.42 -3.64 -3.26
CA PHE A 128 -11.38 -3.92 -4.70
C PHE A 128 -11.20 -2.63 -5.53
N LEU A 129 -11.92 -1.57 -5.18
CA LEU A 129 -11.85 -0.29 -5.90
C LEU A 129 -10.48 0.38 -5.76
N ASP A 130 -9.85 0.31 -4.58
CA ASP A 130 -8.51 0.88 -4.37
C ASP A 130 -7.47 0.19 -5.25
N ARG A 131 -7.61 -1.13 -5.46
CA ARG A 131 -6.76 -1.89 -6.39
C ARG A 131 -7.08 -1.54 -7.83
N LEU A 132 -8.35 -1.42 -8.19
CA LEU A 132 -8.78 -1.10 -9.55
C LEU A 132 -8.30 0.29 -9.99
N PHE A 133 -8.27 1.27 -9.08
CA PHE A 133 -7.75 2.62 -9.37
C PHE A 133 -6.26 2.80 -9.06
N GLY A 134 -5.59 1.76 -8.54
CA GLY A 134 -4.15 1.77 -8.26
C GLY A 134 -3.74 2.62 -7.06
N PHE A 135 -4.70 3.01 -6.21
CA PHE A 135 -4.46 3.75 -4.97
C PHE A 135 -3.74 2.87 -3.94
N LYS A 136 -4.10 1.59 -3.86
CA LYS A 136 -3.47 0.59 -2.98
C LYS A 136 -3.24 -0.69 -3.77
N SER A 137 -2.02 -1.23 -3.77
CA SER A 137 -1.65 -2.38 -4.61
C SER A 137 -1.22 -3.61 -3.82
N ASP A 138 -0.46 -3.38 -2.75
CA ASP A 138 0.20 -4.38 -1.93
C ASP A 138 0.39 -3.84 -0.50
N PHE A 139 0.60 -4.76 0.44
CA PHE A 139 1.23 -4.47 1.72
C PHE A 139 2.71 -4.86 1.65
N VAL A 140 3.55 -4.15 2.39
CA VAL A 140 4.93 -4.57 2.64
C VAL A 140 5.06 -4.82 4.12
N VAL A 141 5.11 -6.09 4.52
CA VAL A 141 5.35 -6.45 5.91
C VAL A 141 6.84 -6.28 6.18
N VAL A 142 7.17 -5.46 7.18
CA VAL A 142 8.55 -5.16 7.59
C VAL A 142 8.73 -5.52 9.05
N ARG A 143 9.61 -6.47 9.32
CA ARG A 143 10.02 -6.92 10.66
C ARG A 143 11.43 -6.45 10.93
N TYR A 144 11.61 -5.58 11.92
CA TYR A 144 12.91 -4.98 12.21
C TYR A 144 13.10 -4.70 13.69
N PHE A 145 14.36 -4.57 14.11
CA PHE A 145 14.69 -4.22 15.49
C PHE A 145 14.65 -2.71 15.70
N LEU A 146 13.82 -2.23 16.62
CA LEU A 146 14.01 -0.92 17.24
C LEU A 146 15.19 -1.04 18.21
N ARG A 147 16.27 -0.30 17.92
CA ARG A 147 17.47 -0.25 18.76
C ARG A 147 17.40 0.97 19.67
N TYR A 148 17.80 0.82 20.92
CA TYR A 148 17.77 1.91 21.90
C TYR A 148 18.75 1.68 23.04
N ARG A 149 19.03 2.73 23.82
CA ARG A 149 19.74 2.60 25.09
C ARG A 149 18.76 2.64 26.25
N ASP A 150 18.88 1.71 27.18
CA ASP A 150 18.15 1.74 28.44
C ASP A 150 18.72 2.79 29.41
N VAL A 151 18.17 2.83 30.63
CA VAL A 151 18.57 3.76 31.68
C VAL A 151 20.03 3.59 32.11
N ASP A 152 20.59 2.40 31.93
CA ASP A 152 21.97 2.07 32.27
C ASP A 152 22.93 2.32 31.08
N GLY A 153 22.39 2.81 29.95
CA GLY A 153 23.15 3.07 28.73
C GLY A 153 23.42 1.84 27.88
N THR A 154 22.87 0.68 28.24
CA THR A 154 23.05 -0.59 27.52
C THR A 154 22.18 -0.62 26.27
N GLU A 155 22.74 -1.09 25.14
CA GLU A 155 21.96 -1.25 23.92
C GLU A 155 20.96 -2.41 24.07
N GLN A 156 19.69 -2.08 23.83
CA GLN A 156 18.57 -3.00 23.80
C GLN A 156 17.95 -3.02 22.40
N LYS A 157 17.28 -4.13 22.08
CA LYS A 157 16.59 -4.33 20.81
C LYS A 157 15.18 -4.84 21.06
N LYS A 158 14.19 -4.23 20.40
CA LYS A 158 12.80 -4.68 20.41
C LYS A 158 12.36 -5.00 18.98
N LEU A 159 11.87 -6.21 18.74
CA LEU A 159 11.32 -6.57 17.44
C LEU A 159 10.00 -5.81 17.21
N ILE A 160 9.91 -5.12 16.08
CA ILE A 160 8.72 -4.42 15.61
C ILE A 160 8.31 -5.03 14.27
N GLN A 161 7.00 -5.12 14.06
CA GLN A 161 6.41 -5.45 12.78
C GLN A 161 5.48 -4.32 12.35
N THR A 162 5.64 -3.85 11.12
CA THR A 162 4.70 -2.94 10.45
C THR A 162 4.27 -3.56 9.12
N ALA A 163 3.13 -3.11 8.59
CA ALA A 163 2.67 -3.55 7.27
C ALA A 163 2.13 -2.37 6.44
N PRO A 164 2.96 -1.36 6.08
CA PRO A 164 2.50 -0.21 5.31
C PRO A 164 1.89 -0.64 3.97
N VAL A 165 0.88 0.10 3.54
CA VAL A 165 0.28 -0.08 2.22
C VAL A 165 1.10 0.69 1.20
N ILE A 166 1.28 0.12 0.01
CA ILE A 166 1.93 0.78 -1.12
C ILE A 166 1.01 0.81 -2.35
N SER A 167 0.92 1.97 -2.99
CA SER A 167 0.21 2.16 -4.25
C SER A 167 0.96 1.53 -5.42
N SER A 168 0.30 1.37 -6.57
CA SER A 168 0.93 0.80 -7.77
C SER A 168 2.15 1.61 -8.22
N CYS A 169 2.20 2.91 -7.89
CA CYS A 169 3.26 3.84 -8.25
C CYS A 169 4.22 4.18 -7.09
N GLY A 170 4.17 3.46 -5.98
CA GLY A 170 5.16 3.61 -4.91
C GLY A 170 4.86 4.72 -3.90
N LYS A 171 3.61 5.16 -3.78
CA LYS A 171 3.19 6.01 -2.65
C LYS A 171 2.85 5.12 -1.46
N THR A 172 3.39 5.44 -0.30
CA THR A 172 3.13 4.73 0.95
C THR A 172 2.00 5.40 1.73
N GLY A 173 1.16 4.61 2.38
CA GLY A 173 0.17 5.06 3.35
C GLY A 173 0.13 4.10 4.54
N ASP A 174 -0.35 4.58 5.67
CA ASP A 174 -0.60 3.72 6.81
C ASP A 174 -1.90 2.94 6.60
N VAL A 175 -2.00 1.73 7.18
CA VAL A 175 -3.19 0.86 7.04
C VAL A 175 -4.43 1.53 7.65
N PHE A 176 -4.22 2.44 8.60
CA PHE A 176 -5.24 3.07 9.44
C PHE A 176 -5.53 4.54 9.08
N ASP A 177 -4.96 5.06 7.99
CA ASP A 177 -5.30 6.38 7.42
C ASP A 177 -6.49 6.29 6.43
#